data_AF-A0A511MXU8-F1
#
_entry.id   AF-A0A511MXU8-F1
#
_cell.length_a   1.000
_cell.length_b   1.000
_cell.length_c   1.000
_cell.angle_alpha   90.00
_cell.angle_beta   90.00
_cell.angle_gamma   90.00
#
_symmetry.space_group_name_H-M   'P 1'
#
loop_
_entity.id
_entity.type
_entity.pdbx_description
1 polymer ?
#
loop_
_entity_poly.entity_id
_entity_poly.type
_entity_poly.pdbx_seq_one_letter_code
_entity_poly.pdbx_strand_id
1 'polypeptide(L)'
;MLSRESTPYPLKDQPILIVVGVTGVGKSTTLDELQALGVPFTLLPNRREVTDDFIFDGEVITDRSERFKRTAKFRETHPGGMGQLLTELYLQEAPKNTLIFDGLRGLDEVQHAAQNSQSRFIVLDAPDLVRASRLLGRGDTFDQVQVETSGSTLESLKSLKGIDQVFSEEDIVALSQLDAPAENILAKVKIVVDERKNYDPKEANAYLTGLGDSKRVLYVDTTRSNPAEVARLVKDWL
;
A
#
# COMPACT_ATOMS: atom_id res chain seq x y z
N MET A 1 -16.56 -2.07 13.44
CA MET A 1 -15.65 -3.23 13.29
C MET A 1 -14.42 -3.09 14.17
N LEU A 2 -13.62 -2.02 13.98
CA LEU A 2 -12.48 -1.70 14.82
C LEU A 2 -12.87 -0.69 15.92
N SER A 3 -12.14 -0.69 17.03
CA SER A 3 -12.31 0.28 18.13
C SER A 3 -10.99 0.50 18.88
N ARG A 4 -10.85 1.65 19.55
CA ARG A 4 -9.83 1.88 20.59
C ARG A 4 -10.29 1.38 21.97
N GLU A 5 -11.58 1.14 22.14
CA GLU A 5 -12.12 0.58 23.38
C GLU A 5 -11.69 -0.89 23.51
N SER A 6 -11.20 -1.23 24.71
CA SER A 6 -10.72 -2.58 24.97
C SER A 6 -11.86 -3.59 24.86
N THR A 7 -11.66 -4.59 24.02
CA THR A 7 -12.49 -5.80 23.95
C THR A 7 -11.62 -7.04 24.23
N PRO A 8 -12.20 -8.23 24.37
CA PRO A 8 -11.43 -9.48 24.45
C PRO A 8 -10.66 -9.84 23.16
N TYR A 9 -10.79 -9.05 22.10
CA TYR A 9 -10.23 -9.35 20.76
C TYR A 9 -9.24 -8.25 20.31
N PRO A 10 -8.12 -8.05 21.04
CA PRO A 10 -7.06 -7.14 20.60
C PRO A 10 -6.53 -7.59 19.25
N LEU A 11 -6.39 -6.65 18.31
CA LEU A 11 -6.05 -6.92 16.93
C LEU A 11 -4.64 -7.52 16.83
N LYS A 12 -3.68 -7.05 17.63
CA LYS A 12 -2.31 -7.60 17.70
C LYS A 12 -2.23 -9.11 18.00
N ASP A 13 -3.22 -9.66 18.72
CA ASP A 13 -3.22 -11.07 19.11
C ASP A 13 -4.01 -11.94 18.09
N GLN A 14 -4.61 -11.33 17.07
CA GLN A 14 -5.31 -12.05 16.02
C GLN A 14 -4.37 -12.47 14.88
N PRO A 15 -4.61 -13.62 14.23
CA PRO A 15 -3.85 -14.05 13.06
C PRO A 15 -4.27 -13.24 11.82
N ILE A 16 -3.78 -12.01 11.73
CA ILE A 16 -4.10 -11.09 10.62
C ILE A 16 -3.13 -11.32 9.48
N LEU A 17 -3.68 -11.40 8.28
CA LEU A 17 -2.96 -11.39 7.03
C LEU A 17 -2.85 -9.95 6.53
N ILE A 18 -1.65 -9.38 6.60
CA ILE A 18 -1.39 -8.01 6.16
C ILE A 18 -0.87 -8.04 4.72
N VAL A 19 -1.57 -7.38 3.81
CA VAL A 19 -1.09 -7.13 2.46
C VAL A 19 -0.21 -5.90 2.48
N VAL A 20 1.08 -6.12 2.22
CA VAL A 20 2.13 -5.11 2.21
C VAL A 20 2.41 -4.73 0.76
N GLY A 21 2.41 -3.43 0.50
CA GLY A 21 2.83 -2.91 -0.78
C GLY A 21 2.28 -1.53 -1.08
N VAL A 22 2.97 -0.84 -1.96
CA VAL A 22 2.69 0.52 -2.40
C VAL A 22 1.62 0.56 -3.50
N THR A 23 1.23 1.74 -3.96
CA THR A 23 0.14 1.87 -4.95
C THR A 23 0.57 1.30 -6.30
N GLY A 24 -0.31 0.57 -6.99
CA GLY A 24 -0.03 -0.03 -8.30
C GLY A 24 0.60 -1.43 -8.30
N VAL A 25 0.88 -2.02 -7.13
CA VAL A 25 1.43 -3.40 -7.04
C VAL A 25 0.40 -4.51 -7.18
N GLY A 26 -0.91 -4.19 -7.28
CA GLY A 26 -1.96 -5.20 -7.52
C GLY A 26 -2.67 -5.75 -6.27
N LYS A 27 -2.63 -5.05 -5.13
CA LYS A 27 -3.29 -5.46 -3.88
C LYS A 27 -4.80 -5.71 -4.05
N SER A 28 -5.56 -4.70 -4.49
CA SER A 28 -7.02 -4.82 -4.66
C SER A 28 -7.40 -5.94 -5.61
N THR A 29 -6.72 -6.02 -6.77
CA THR A 29 -6.96 -7.10 -7.75
C THR A 29 -6.66 -8.49 -7.17
N THR A 30 -5.63 -8.62 -6.33
CA THR A 30 -5.34 -9.89 -5.64
C THR A 30 -6.45 -10.25 -4.65
N LEU A 31 -7.02 -9.28 -3.94
CA LEU A 31 -8.15 -9.50 -3.02
C LEU A 31 -9.41 -9.92 -3.77
N ASP A 32 -9.70 -9.29 -4.92
CA ASP A 32 -10.83 -9.64 -5.78
C ASP A 32 -10.69 -11.11 -6.27
N GLU A 33 -9.50 -11.51 -6.68
CA GLU A 33 -9.21 -12.88 -7.12
C GLU A 33 -9.29 -13.89 -5.96
N LEU A 34 -8.84 -13.54 -4.75
CA LEU A 34 -9.02 -14.37 -3.56
C LEU A 34 -10.51 -14.61 -3.24
N GLN A 35 -11.31 -13.55 -3.39
CA GLN A 35 -12.76 -13.65 -3.22
C GLN A 35 -13.38 -14.54 -4.31
N ALA A 36 -12.96 -14.39 -5.56
CA ALA A 36 -13.42 -15.23 -6.68
C ALA A 36 -13.05 -16.71 -6.50
N LEU A 37 -11.91 -17.00 -5.88
CA LEU A 37 -11.48 -18.36 -5.50
C LEU A 37 -12.24 -18.92 -4.28
N GLY A 38 -13.13 -18.15 -3.65
CA GLY A 38 -13.92 -18.59 -2.50
C GLY A 38 -13.12 -18.71 -1.20
N VAL A 39 -11.98 -18.02 -1.08
CA VAL A 39 -11.22 -18.00 0.18
C VAL A 39 -12.04 -17.24 1.23
N PRO A 40 -12.39 -17.85 2.38
CA PRO A 40 -13.15 -17.17 3.40
C PRO A 40 -12.26 -16.20 4.17
N PHE A 41 -12.51 -14.90 4.02
CA PHE A 41 -11.83 -13.86 4.78
C PHE A 41 -12.78 -12.73 5.17
N THR A 42 -12.34 -11.91 6.12
CA THR A 42 -12.98 -10.65 6.46
C THR A 42 -11.98 -9.54 6.19
N LEU A 43 -12.30 -8.66 5.24
CA LEU A 43 -11.50 -7.48 4.95
C LEU A 43 -11.72 -6.46 6.06
N LEU A 44 -10.64 -6.09 6.74
CA LEU A 44 -10.62 -4.99 7.69
C LEU A 44 -10.75 -3.66 6.94
N PRO A 45 -11.21 -2.57 7.59
CA PRO A 45 -11.17 -1.24 7.00
C PRO A 45 -9.78 -0.95 6.44
N ASN A 46 -9.72 -0.40 5.23
CA ASN A 46 -8.46 -0.17 4.55
C ASN A 46 -7.66 0.97 5.21
N ARG A 47 -6.42 1.20 4.77
CA ARG A 47 -5.57 2.28 5.29
C ARG A 47 -6.27 3.64 5.37
N ARG A 48 -7.07 4.01 4.37
CA ARG A 48 -7.74 5.33 4.31
C ARG A 48 -8.79 5.44 5.41
N GLU A 49 -9.66 4.44 5.51
CA GLU A 49 -10.71 4.36 6.53
C GLU A 49 -10.11 4.36 7.94
N VAL A 50 -9.07 3.54 8.17
CA VAL A 50 -8.39 3.52 9.49
C VAL A 50 -7.71 4.87 9.79
N THR A 51 -7.15 5.54 8.78
CA THR A 51 -6.58 6.88 8.97
C THR A 51 -7.66 7.88 9.35
N ASP A 52 -8.79 7.88 8.63
CA ASP A 52 -9.87 8.83 8.86
C ASP A 52 -10.45 8.62 10.27
N ASP A 53 -10.76 7.38 10.63
CA ASP A 53 -11.38 7.04 11.92
C ASP A 53 -10.47 7.28 13.13
N PHE A 54 -9.17 6.94 13.02
CA PHE A 54 -8.30 6.83 14.21
C PHE A 54 -7.08 7.76 14.23
N ILE A 55 -6.74 8.39 13.10
CA ILE A 55 -5.67 9.40 13.02
C ILE A 55 -6.28 10.79 12.87
N PHE A 56 -7.41 10.91 12.16
CA PHE A 56 -8.12 12.17 11.95
C PHE A 56 -9.39 12.29 12.80
N ASP A 57 -9.58 11.38 13.77
CA ASP A 57 -10.70 11.40 14.72
C ASP A 57 -12.08 11.45 14.03
N GLY A 58 -12.23 10.73 12.91
CA GLY A 58 -13.44 10.65 12.10
C GLY A 58 -13.57 11.73 11.02
N GLU A 59 -12.60 12.65 10.88
CA GLU A 59 -12.62 13.67 9.82
C GLU A 59 -12.20 13.09 8.46
N VAL A 60 -13.09 13.17 7.47
CA VAL A 60 -12.80 12.77 6.09
C VAL A 60 -12.09 13.92 5.36
N ILE A 61 -10.76 13.84 5.29
CA ILE A 61 -9.93 14.84 4.60
C ILE A 61 -9.71 14.40 3.15
N THR A 62 -10.14 15.20 2.19
CA THR A 62 -9.95 14.92 0.75
C THR A 62 -8.65 15.50 0.20
N ASP A 63 -8.13 16.58 0.79
CA ASP A 63 -6.87 17.20 0.34
C ASP A 63 -5.67 16.30 0.67
N ARG A 64 -4.98 15.85 -0.39
CA ARG A 64 -3.87 14.91 -0.27
C ARG A 64 -2.68 15.48 0.51
N SER A 65 -2.40 16.78 0.36
CA SER A 65 -1.27 17.42 1.04
C SER A 65 -1.51 17.50 2.55
N GLU A 66 -2.73 17.84 2.96
CA GLU A 66 -3.14 17.88 4.36
C GLU A 66 -3.14 16.47 4.97
N ARG A 67 -3.63 15.46 4.24
CA ARG A 67 -3.52 14.05 4.69
C ARG A 67 -2.08 13.66 4.98
N PHE A 68 -1.14 14.02 4.10
CA PHE A 68 0.28 13.73 4.31
C PHE A 68 0.84 14.48 5.51
N LYS A 69 0.53 15.76 5.67
CA LYS A 69 0.98 16.56 6.81
C LYS A 69 0.50 15.99 8.14
N ARG A 70 -0.78 15.65 8.25
CA ARG A 70 -1.34 15.09 9.50
C ARG A 70 -0.82 13.69 9.81
N THR A 71 -0.70 12.83 8.79
CA THR A 71 -0.09 11.50 8.98
C THR A 71 1.40 11.58 9.33
N ALA A 72 2.13 12.57 8.80
CA ALA A 72 3.50 12.83 9.21
C ALA A 72 3.57 13.25 10.70
N LYS A 73 2.69 14.15 11.14
CA LYS A 73 2.62 14.54 12.55
C LYS A 73 2.24 13.38 13.47
N PHE A 74 1.35 12.49 13.04
CA PHE A 74 1.03 11.27 13.78
C PHE A 74 2.27 10.38 13.99
N ARG A 75 3.14 10.27 12.98
CA ARG A 75 4.37 9.48 13.07
C ARG A 75 5.40 10.04 14.06
N GLU A 76 5.33 11.33 14.40
CA GLU A 76 6.22 11.92 15.42
C GLU A 76 6.00 11.29 16.81
N THR A 77 4.78 10.85 17.11
CA THR A 77 4.44 10.16 18.37
C THR A 77 4.23 8.66 18.20
N HIS A 78 4.00 8.19 16.97
CA HIS A 78 3.82 6.78 16.63
C HIS A 78 4.81 6.40 15.51
N PRO A 79 6.10 6.19 15.84
CA PRO A 79 7.13 5.92 14.83
C PRO A 79 6.81 4.67 13.99
N GLY A 80 6.10 3.68 14.53
CA GLY A 80 5.63 2.51 13.77
C GLY A 80 4.42 2.79 12.86
N GLY A 81 3.94 4.03 12.79
CA GLY A 81 2.88 4.48 11.89
C GLY A 81 1.62 3.62 11.94
N MET A 82 1.12 3.24 10.76
CA MET A 82 -0.06 2.38 10.64
C MET A 82 0.14 1.02 11.32
N GLY A 83 1.36 0.45 11.28
CA GLY A 83 1.67 -0.82 11.94
C GLY A 83 1.50 -0.74 13.45
N GLN A 84 1.94 0.36 14.06
CA GLN A 84 1.74 0.62 15.49
C GLN A 84 0.27 0.82 15.83
N LEU A 85 -0.44 1.65 15.06
CA LEU A 85 -1.87 1.88 15.26
C LEU A 85 -2.67 0.57 15.31
N LEU A 86 -2.41 -0.36 14.39
CA LEU A 86 -3.10 -1.66 14.39
C LEU A 86 -2.91 -2.44 15.69
N THR A 87 -1.78 -2.29 16.39
CA THR A 87 -1.54 -3.01 17.66
C THR A 87 -2.33 -2.43 18.84
N GLU A 88 -2.85 -1.23 18.69
CA GLU A 88 -3.63 -0.50 19.69
C GLU A 88 -5.14 -0.66 19.49
N LEU A 89 -5.56 -1.26 18.36
CA LEU A 89 -6.96 -1.46 18.02
C LEU A 89 -7.48 -2.83 18.47
N TYR A 90 -8.81 -2.89 18.61
CA TYR A 90 -9.56 -4.06 19.02
C TYR A 90 -10.66 -4.36 17.99
N LEU A 91 -11.00 -5.63 17.81
CA LEU A 91 -12.23 -6.03 17.14
C LEU A 91 -13.42 -5.92 18.08
N GLN A 92 -14.54 -5.43 17.58
CA GLN A 92 -15.79 -5.37 18.35
C GLN A 92 -16.40 -6.77 18.57
N GLU A 93 -16.12 -7.73 17.69
CA GLU A 93 -16.63 -9.10 17.74
C GLU A 93 -15.51 -10.10 17.43
N ALA A 94 -15.69 -11.36 17.83
CA ALA A 94 -14.76 -12.42 17.49
C ALA A 94 -14.67 -12.61 15.95
N PRO A 95 -13.46 -12.79 15.39
CA PRO A 95 -13.33 -13.02 13.96
C PRO A 95 -13.92 -14.38 13.58
N LYS A 96 -14.71 -14.41 12.50
CA LYS A 96 -15.30 -15.66 11.97
C LYS A 96 -14.42 -16.30 10.90
N ASN A 97 -13.62 -15.49 10.23
CA ASN A 97 -12.73 -15.88 9.13
C ASN A 97 -11.35 -15.24 9.33
N THR A 98 -10.38 -15.60 8.48
CA THR A 98 -9.08 -14.93 8.42
C THR A 98 -9.26 -13.43 8.19
N LEU A 99 -8.61 -12.62 9.01
CA LEU A 99 -8.64 -11.17 8.86
C LEU A 99 -7.62 -10.74 7.83
N ILE A 100 -8.00 -9.89 6.87
CA ILE A 100 -7.07 -9.29 5.92
C ILE A 100 -7.04 -7.78 6.13
N PHE A 101 -5.84 -7.21 6.23
CA PHE A 101 -5.65 -5.76 6.21
C PHE A 101 -4.78 -5.35 5.01
N ASP A 102 -5.32 -4.47 4.15
CA ASP A 102 -4.58 -3.81 3.07
C ASP A 102 -4.17 -2.41 3.52
N GLY A 103 -2.89 -2.25 3.91
CA GLY A 103 -2.47 -0.89 4.29
C GLY A 103 -1.04 -0.61 4.72
N LEU A 104 -0.16 -1.60 4.91
CA LEU A 104 1.24 -1.30 5.29
C LEU A 104 2.12 -1.06 4.05
N ARG A 105 2.99 -0.05 4.12
CA ARG A 105 3.78 0.42 2.98
C ARG A 105 5.27 0.61 3.26
N GLY A 106 5.64 1.00 4.48
CA GLY A 106 7.02 1.39 4.83
C GLY A 106 7.69 0.45 5.83
N LEU A 107 9.02 0.58 5.93
CA LEU A 107 9.86 -0.20 6.85
C LEU A 107 9.36 -0.12 8.29
N ASP A 108 9.18 1.08 8.83
CA ASP A 108 8.79 1.26 10.24
C ASP A 108 7.44 0.59 10.56
N GLU A 109 6.50 0.67 9.61
CA GLU A 109 5.18 0.05 9.73
C GLU A 109 5.27 -1.48 9.78
N VAL A 110 6.01 -2.08 8.84
CA VAL A 110 6.15 -3.54 8.77
C VAL A 110 7.00 -4.08 9.90
N GLN A 111 8.04 -3.35 10.31
CA GLN A 111 8.90 -3.71 11.43
C GLN A 111 8.10 -3.72 12.73
N HIS A 112 7.32 -2.66 12.99
CA HIS A 112 6.52 -2.59 14.20
C HIS A 112 5.47 -3.71 14.24
N ALA A 113 4.73 -3.93 13.16
CA ALA A 113 3.76 -5.02 13.09
C ALA A 113 4.44 -6.39 13.29
N ALA A 114 5.57 -6.65 12.61
CA ALA A 114 6.29 -7.91 12.74
C ALA A 114 6.84 -8.15 14.16
N GLN A 115 7.13 -7.10 14.92
CA GLN A 115 7.65 -7.25 16.29
C GLN A 115 6.55 -7.36 17.34
N ASN A 116 5.37 -6.80 17.08
CA ASN A 116 4.37 -6.56 18.12
C ASN A 116 3.00 -7.21 17.86
N SER A 117 2.85 -8.00 16.80
CA SER A 117 1.62 -8.76 16.52
C SER A 117 1.87 -10.18 16.00
N GLN A 118 0.81 -11.01 16.03
CA GLN A 118 0.77 -12.33 15.41
C GLN A 118 0.51 -12.30 13.89
N SER A 119 0.80 -11.17 13.23
CA SER A 119 0.50 -10.99 11.82
C SER A 119 1.38 -11.84 10.90
N ARG A 120 0.78 -12.28 9.79
CA ARG A 120 1.41 -12.82 8.59
C ARG A 120 1.40 -11.76 7.49
N PHE A 121 2.35 -11.80 6.57
CA PHE A 121 2.56 -10.75 5.56
C PHE A 121 2.54 -11.34 4.14
N ILE A 122 1.70 -10.75 3.27
CA ILE A 122 1.80 -10.94 1.82
C ILE A 122 2.47 -9.69 1.27
N VAL A 123 3.69 -9.84 0.77
CA VAL A 123 4.44 -8.74 0.17
C VAL A 123 4.24 -8.79 -1.34
N LEU A 124 3.54 -7.79 -1.87
CA LEU A 124 3.35 -7.64 -3.32
C LEU A 124 4.29 -6.55 -3.83
N ASP A 125 5.16 -6.94 -4.76
CA ASP A 125 6.18 -6.05 -5.31
C ASP A 125 6.04 -5.85 -6.81
N ALA A 126 6.44 -4.67 -7.26
CA ALA A 126 6.58 -4.30 -8.66
C ALA A 126 7.50 -3.08 -8.79
N PRO A 127 8.35 -3.01 -9.84
CA PRO A 127 9.14 -1.83 -10.16
C PRO A 127 8.29 -0.56 -10.33
N ASP A 128 8.86 0.59 -9.99
CA ASP A 128 8.20 1.90 -10.07
C ASP A 128 7.64 2.18 -11.48
N LEU A 129 8.39 1.85 -12.55
CA LEU A 129 7.95 1.98 -13.95
C LEU A 129 6.67 1.20 -14.24
N VAL A 130 6.63 -0.06 -13.78
CA VAL A 130 5.47 -0.94 -13.96
C VAL A 130 4.28 -0.42 -13.18
N ARG A 131 4.49 0.06 -11.95
CA ARG A 131 3.44 0.66 -11.12
C ARG A 131 2.83 1.89 -11.78
N ALA A 132 3.66 2.81 -12.26
CA ALA A 132 3.20 4.01 -12.97
C ALA A 132 2.33 3.65 -14.18
N SER A 133 2.77 2.66 -14.97
CA SER A 133 2.02 2.17 -16.14
C SER A 133 0.67 1.55 -15.75
N ARG A 134 0.62 0.73 -14.70
CA ARG A 134 -0.63 0.12 -14.18
C ARG A 134 -1.63 1.14 -13.67
N LEU A 135 -1.16 2.26 -13.12
CA LEU A 135 -2.03 3.32 -12.64
C LEU A 135 -2.77 4.04 -13.77
N LEU A 136 -2.29 4.01 -15.01
CA LEU A 136 -2.95 4.68 -16.14
C LEU A 136 -4.30 4.04 -16.50
N GLY A 137 -4.42 2.72 -16.35
CA GLY A 137 -5.69 2.00 -16.54
C GLY A 137 -6.64 2.09 -15.33
N ARG A 138 -6.27 2.83 -14.28
CA ARG A 138 -6.99 2.86 -12.99
C ARG A 138 -7.77 4.16 -12.81
N GLY A 139 -9.09 4.03 -12.68
CA GLY A 139 -10.04 5.11 -12.38
C GLY A 139 -10.30 5.33 -10.87
N ASP A 140 -9.28 5.27 -10.01
CA ASP A 140 -9.46 5.56 -8.57
C ASP A 140 -9.70 7.06 -8.38
N THR A 141 -10.80 7.45 -7.73
CA THR A 141 -11.20 8.85 -7.49
C THR A 141 -10.20 9.61 -6.61
N PHE A 142 -9.37 8.90 -5.83
CA PHE A 142 -8.30 9.48 -5.03
C PHE A 142 -7.01 9.78 -5.82
N ASP A 143 -6.94 9.37 -7.09
CA ASP A 143 -5.78 9.64 -7.96
C ASP A 143 -5.85 11.03 -8.61
N GLN A 144 -6.74 11.93 -8.16
CA GLN A 144 -6.81 13.31 -8.63
C GLN A 144 -5.58 14.09 -8.17
N VAL A 145 -4.66 14.33 -9.11
CA VAL A 145 -3.46 15.13 -8.89
C VAL A 145 -3.43 16.22 -9.95
N GLN A 146 -3.34 17.47 -9.51
CA GLN A 146 -3.12 18.59 -10.43
C GLN A 146 -1.69 18.52 -10.95
N VAL A 147 -1.56 18.57 -12.28
CA VAL A 147 -0.28 18.61 -12.98
C VAL A 147 -0.32 19.74 -13.99
N GLU A 148 0.80 20.44 -14.10
CA GLU A 148 1.01 21.43 -15.14
C GLU A 148 1.75 20.76 -16.29
N THR A 149 1.15 20.79 -17.49
CA THR A 149 1.81 20.39 -18.72
C THR A 149 2.43 21.60 -19.39
N SER A 150 3.71 21.51 -19.73
CA SER A 150 4.36 22.48 -20.61
C SER A 150 5.26 21.74 -21.60
N GLY A 151 5.12 22.06 -22.89
CA GLY A 151 5.90 21.41 -23.95
C GLY A 151 5.52 19.94 -24.16
N SER A 152 6.54 19.11 -24.41
CA SER A 152 6.38 17.66 -24.61
C SER A 152 6.14 16.91 -23.28
N THR A 153 5.54 15.73 -23.36
CA THR A 153 5.37 14.83 -22.19
C THR A 153 6.71 14.57 -21.50
N LEU A 154 7.78 14.36 -22.28
CA LEU A 154 9.12 14.11 -21.77
C LEU A 154 9.66 15.31 -20.96
N GLU A 155 9.54 16.53 -21.49
CA GLU A 155 9.96 17.75 -20.79
C GLU A 155 9.16 17.97 -19.51
N SER A 156 7.84 17.78 -19.58
CA SER A 156 6.97 17.88 -18.40
C SER A 156 7.37 16.85 -17.33
N LEU A 157 7.67 15.61 -17.72
CA LEU A 157 8.12 14.57 -16.78
C LEU A 157 9.45 14.94 -16.13
N LYS A 158 10.44 15.37 -16.92
CA LYS A 158 11.73 15.83 -16.40
C LYS A 158 11.61 17.02 -15.45
N SER A 159 10.57 17.85 -15.61
CA SER A 159 10.30 18.96 -14.70
C SER A 159 9.72 18.53 -13.34
N LEU A 160 9.25 17.29 -13.20
CA LEU A 160 8.64 16.81 -11.95
C LEU A 160 9.67 16.74 -10.82
N LYS A 161 9.43 17.51 -9.76
CA LYS A 161 10.30 17.55 -8.58
C LYS A 161 10.46 16.16 -7.94
N GLY A 162 11.69 15.64 -8.02
CA GLY A 162 12.10 14.37 -7.40
C GLY A 162 11.96 13.15 -8.31
N ILE A 163 11.66 13.32 -9.60
CA ILE A 163 11.54 12.20 -10.54
C ILE A 163 12.84 11.38 -10.65
N ASP A 164 13.99 12.04 -10.68
CA ASP A 164 15.31 11.40 -10.82
C ASP A 164 15.73 10.57 -9.60
N GLN A 165 15.02 10.70 -8.47
CA GLN A 165 15.24 9.88 -7.28
C GLN A 165 14.50 8.53 -7.36
N VAL A 166 13.58 8.40 -8.31
CA VAL A 166 12.65 7.27 -8.42
C VAL A 166 12.79 6.56 -9.76
N PHE A 167 12.94 7.32 -10.84
CA PHE A 167 13.01 6.83 -12.21
C PHE A 167 14.37 7.17 -12.82
N SER A 168 14.95 6.22 -13.55
CA SER A 168 16.12 6.49 -14.38
C SER A 168 15.74 7.31 -15.62
N GLU A 169 16.73 7.88 -16.31
CA GLU A 169 16.50 8.56 -17.59
C GLU A 169 15.81 7.65 -18.63
N GLU A 170 16.17 6.36 -18.66
CA GLU A 170 15.53 5.37 -19.53
C GLU A 170 14.06 5.16 -19.15
N ASP A 171 13.75 5.09 -17.86
CA ASP A 171 12.37 4.98 -17.37
C ASP A 171 11.56 6.22 -17.76
N ILE A 172 12.13 7.42 -17.62
CA ILE A 172 11.45 8.69 -17.95
C ILE A 172 11.11 8.74 -19.45
N VAL A 173 12.04 8.31 -20.31
CA VAL A 173 11.79 8.20 -21.75
C VAL A 173 10.70 7.17 -22.03
N ALA A 174 10.76 5.99 -21.41
CA ALA A 174 9.74 4.95 -21.59
C ALA A 174 8.34 5.43 -21.16
N LEU A 175 8.24 6.13 -20.02
CA LEU A 175 7.00 6.73 -19.53
C LEU A 175 6.43 7.76 -20.51
N SER A 176 7.30 8.56 -21.13
CA SER A 176 6.88 9.59 -22.10
C SER A 176 6.28 9.03 -23.40
N GLN A 177 6.52 7.74 -23.67
CA GLN A 177 6.08 7.03 -24.88
C GLN A 177 4.80 6.19 -24.65
N LEU A 178 4.25 6.18 -23.44
CA LEU A 178 3.03 5.44 -23.14
C LEU A 178 1.84 6.01 -23.92
N ASP A 179 0.96 5.12 -24.38
CA ASP A 179 -0.26 5.49 -25.11
C ASP A 179 -1.36 5.99 -24.15
N ALA A 180 -1.16 7.21 -23.65
CA ALA A 180 -2.09 7.91 -22.78
C ALA A 180 -1.90 9.44 -22.88
N PRO A 181 -2.92 10.25 -22.52
CA PRO A 181 -2.75 11.69 -22.44
C PRO A 181 -1.61 12.09 -21.48
N ALA A 182 -0.80 13.07 -21.87
CA ALA A 182 0.36 13.53 -21.11
C ALA A 182 0.01 13.86 -19.65
N GLU A 183 -1.09 14.58 -19.43
CA GLU A 183 -1.61 14.92 -18.10
C GLU A 183 -1.84 13.69 -17.22
N ASN A 184 -2.39 12.62 -17.80
CA ASN A 184 -2.63 11.37 -17.07
C ASN A 184 -1.30 10.69 -16.71
N ILE A 185 -0.35 10.62 -17.65
CA ILE A 185 1.00 10.10 -17.42
C ILE A 185 1.67 10.87 -16.28
N LEU A 186 1.71 12.20 -16.37
CA LEU A 186 2.27 13.09 -15.36
C LEU A 186 1.62 12.88 -13.99
N ALA A 187 0.29 12.81 -13.92
CA ALA A 187 -0.43 12.60 -12.68
C ALA A 187 -0.05 11.26 -12.03
N LYS A 188 -0.04 10.16 -12.79
CA LYS A 188 0.28 8.83 -12.25
C LYS A 188 1.76 8.70 -11.85
N VAL A 189 2.68 9.27 -12.62
CA VAL A 189 4.10 9.34 -12.24
C VAL A 189 4.28 10.13 -10.96
N LYS A 190 3.61 11.29 -10.84
CA LYS A 190 3.64 12.12 -9.63
C LYS A 190 3.12 11.37 -8.40
N ILE A 191 2.11 10.51 -8.54
CA ILE A 191 1.63 9.64 -7.45
C ILE A 191 2.76 8.75 -6.93
N VAL A 192 3.50 8.09 -7.82
CA VAL A 192 4.62 7.21 -7.46
C VAL A 192 5.76 8.00 -6.83
N VAL A 193 6.13 9.15 -7.40
CA VAL A 193 7.18 10.03 -6.85
C VAL A 193 6.81 10.52 -5.45
N ASP A 194 5.58 11.00 -5.25
CA ASP A 194 5.14 11.49 -3.94
C ASP A 194 5.04 10.37 -2.89
N GLU A 195 4.70 9.15 -3.31
CA GLU A 195 4.71 7.97 -2.44
C GLU A 195 6.15 7.61 -2.02
N ARG A 196 7.11 7.66 -2.94
CA ARG A 196 8.53 7.34 -2.67
C ARG A 196 9.23 8.33 -1.75
N LYS A 197 8.73 9.56 -1.64
CA LYS A 197 9.18 10.52 -0.60
C LYS A 197 8.88 10.07 0.82
N ASN A 198 7.90 9.18 1.00
CA ASN A 198 7.41 8.75 2.31
C ASN A 198 7.72 7.29 2.62
N TYR A 199 7.86 6.44 1.59
CA TYR A 199 8.03 5.01 1.76
C TYR A 199 9.11 4.47 0.83
N ASP A 200 10.00 3.64 1.40
CA ASP A 200 10.85 2.74 0.64
C ASP A 200 10.32 1.30 0.65
N PRO A 201 9.65 0.85 -0.42
CA PRO A 201 9.15 -0.51 -0.49
C PRO A 201 10.31 -1.52 -0.51
N LYS A 202 11.50 -1.17 -1.03
CA LYS A 202 12.63 -2.10 -1.07
C LYS A 202 13.14 -2.41 0.34
N GLU A 203 13.21 -1.40 1.21
CA GLU A 203 13.60 -1.59 2.61
C GLU A 203 12.58 -2.44 3.38
N ALA A 204 11.28 -2.16 3.20
CA ALA A 204 10.22 -2.97 3.81
C ALA A 204 10.26 -4.43 3.34
N ASN A 205 10.44 -4.64 2.03
CA ASN A 205 10.55 -5.96 1.43
C ASN A 205 11.80 -6.70 1.92
N ALA A 206 12.95 -6.03 1.98
CA ALA A 206 14.20 -6.59 2.47
C ALA A 206 14.10 -7.00 3.95
N TYR A 207 13.47 -6.17 4.78
CA TYR A 207 13.23 -6.51 6.18
C TYR A 207 12.35 -7.76 6.32
N LEU A 208 11.19 -7.79 5.66
CA LEU A 208 10.24 -8.91 5.79
C LEU A 208 10.81 -10.21 5.23
N THR A 209 11.45 -10.18 4.07
CA THR A 209 12.09 -11.37 3.49
C THR A 209 13.32 -11.81 4.30
N GLY A 210 14.01 -10.86 4.93
CA GLY A 210 15.13 -11.10 5.84
C GLY A 210 14.75 -11.79 7.16
N LEU A 211 13.47 -11.84 7.54
CA LEU A 211 13.00 -12.60 8.71
C LEU A 211 13.25 -14.11 8.57
N GLY A 212 13.38 -14.62 7.34
CA GLY A 212 13.64 -16.03 7.08
C GLY A 212 12.51 -16.99 7.46
N ASP A 213 11.34 -16.47 7.84
CA ASP A 213 10.17 -17.25 8.26
C ASP A 213 9.15 -17.36 7.11
N SER A 214 9.26 -18.44 6.34
CA SER A 214 8.36 -18.73 5.21
C SER A 214 6.92 -19.03 5.62
N LYS A 215 6.62 -19.24 6.92
CA LYS A 215 5.24 -19.39 7.42
C LYS A 215 4.62 -18.02 7.70
N ARG A 216 5.45 -17.01 7.97
CA ARG A 216 5.02 -15.66 8.31
C ARG A 216 5.06 -14.69 7.13
N VAL A 217 5.91 -14.92 6.13
CA VAL A 217 6.05 -14.03 4.98
C VAL A 217 5.92 -14.79 3.66
N LEU A 218 5.02 -14.31 2.79
CA LEU A 218 4.94 -14.69 1.39
C LEU A 218 5.29 -13.47 0.53
N TYR A 219 6.40 -13.53 -0.19
CA TYR A 219 6.79 -12.50 -1.16
C TYR A 219 6.38 -12.91 -2.57
N VAL A 220 5.77 -11.99 -3.31
CA VAL A 220 5.34 -12.21 -4.69
C VAL A 220 5.73 -11.02 -5.57
N ASP A 221 6.55 -11.29 -6.57
CA ASP A 221 6.81 -10.36 -7.67
C ASP A 221 5.63 -10.41 -8.66
N THR A 222 4.84 -9.34 -8.63
CA THR A 222 3.62 -9.23 -9.44
C THR A 222 3.90 -8.92 -10.90
N THR A 223 5.16 -8.76 -11.31
CA THR A 223 5.54 -8.71 -12.73
C THR A 223 5.69 -10.11 -13.34
N ARG A 224 5.87 -11.12 -12.48
CA ARG A 224 6.08 -12.52 -12.87
C ARG A 224 4.86 -13.41 -12.66
N SER A 225 3.88 -12.91 -11.91
CA SER A 225 2.64 -13.61 -11.60
C SER A 225 1.46 -12.71 -11.91
N ASN A 226 0.50 -13.21 -12.68
CA ASN A 226 -0.77 -12.50 -12.87
C ASN A 226 -1.63 -12.55 -11.59
N PRO A 227 -2.66 -11.69 -11.42
CA PRO A 227 -3.44 -11.63 -10.18
C PRO A 227 -4.04 -12.97 -9.73
N ALA A 228 -4.53 -13.79 -10.67
CA ALA A 228 -5.09 -15.11 -10.36
C ALA A 228 -4.02 -16.10 -9.86
N GLU A 229 -2.79 -16.02 -10.38
CA GLU A 229 -1.63 -16.75 -9.85
C GLU A 229 -1.26 -16.29 -8.45
N VAL A 230 -1.22 -14.98 -8.20
CA VAL A 230 -0.94 -14.43 -6.86
C VAL A 230 -1.98 -14.95 -5.86
N ALA A 231 -3.27 -14.90 -6.20
CA ALA A 231 -4.33 -15.37 -5.32
C ALA A 231 -4.23 -16.87 -5.02
N ARG A 232 -3.86 -17.70 -6.02
CA ARG A 232 -3.59 -19.13 -5.79
C ARG A 232 -2.41 -19.36 -4.86
N LEU A 233 -1.31 -18.64 -5.06
CA LEU A 233 -0.14 -18.72 -4.17
C LEU A 233 -0.50 -18.36 -2.73
N VAL A 234 -1.29 -17.29 -2.53
CA VAL A 234 -1.77 -16.89 -1.21
C VAL A 234 -2.68 -17.97 -0.61
N LYS A 235 -3.63 -18.50 -1.38
CA LYS A 235 -4.54 -19.56 -0.93
C LYS A 235 -3.79 -20.83 -0.51
N ASP A 236 -2.79 -21.24 -1.27
CA ASP A 236 -2.01 -22.45 -0.99
C ASP A 236 -1.05 -22.25 0.20
N TRP A 237 -0.72 -21.00 0.51
CA TRP A 237 0.12 -20.64 1.65
C TRP A 237 -0.65 -20.51 2.96
N LEU A 238 -1.94 -20.17 2.92
CA LEU A 238 -2.79 -19.94 4.10
C LEU A 238 -2.99 -21.21 4.94
#